data_AF-A0A0S4SDR1-F1
#
_entry.id   AF-A0A0S4SDR1-F1
#
_cell.length_a   1.000
_cell.length_b   1.000
_cell.length_c   1.000
_cell.angle_alpha   90.00
_cell.angle_beta   90.00
_cell.angle_gamma   90.00
#
_symmetry.space_group_name_H-M   'P 1'
#
loop_
_entity.id
_entity.type
_entity.pdbx_description
1 polymer ?
#
loop_
_entity_poly.entity_id
_entity_poly.type
_entity_poly.pdbx_seq_one_letter_code
_entity_poly.pdbx_strand_id
1 'polypeptide(L)'
;MIDIKQYKEDDILNKFKNDGNNKQNTDMVSLAQLQDVLNEIGYLATGYQISRNIFNKINIPIIVKIEDDPRFPHFVVVLNHKGDFVKIYDPSFGEYISIKSDF
;
A
#
# COMPACT_ATOMS: atom_id res chain seq x y z
N MET A 1 2.75 4.33 26.53
CA MET A 1 2.63 3.11 25.69
C MET A 1 1.71 3.48 24.55
N ILE A 2 2.18 3.42 23.30
CA ILE A 2 1.31 3.68 22.15
C ILE A 2 0.43 2.44 22.01
N ASP A 3 -0.88 2.59 22.18
CA ASP A 3 -1.82 1.50 21.99
C ASP A 3 -2.01 1.29 20.48
N ILE A 4 -1.22 0.37 19.91
CA ILE A 4 -1.27 0.06 18.48
C ILE A 4 -2.45 -0.86 18.27
N LYS A 5 -3.56 -0.30 17.76
CA LYS A 5 -4.72 -1.09 17.36
C LYS A 5 -4.34 -2.02 16.21
N GLN A 6 -4.39 -3.32 16.47
CA GLN A 6 -4.17 -4.34 15.45
C GLN A 6 -5.52 -4.68 14.79
N TYR A 7 -5.57 -4.59 13.47
CA TYR A 7 -6.75 -4.94 12.69
C TYR A 7 -6.62 -6.37 12.17
N LYS A 8 -7.71 -7.14 12.19
CA LYS A 8 -7.81 -8.35 11.37
C LYS A 8 -8.06 -7.96 9.93
N GLU A 9 -7.70 -8.85 9.01
CA GLU A 9 -7.95 -8.63 7.58
C GLU A 9 -9.44 -8.37 7.31
N ASP A 10 -10.32 -9.21 7.85
CA ASP A 10 -11.78 -9.06 7.71
C ASP A 10 -12.30 -7.71 8.24
N ASP A 11 -11.68 -7.14 9.28
CA ASP A 11 -12.11 -5.85 9.84
C ASP A 11 -11.90 -4.71 8.84
N ILE A 12 -10.87 -4.83 8.00
CA ILE A 12 -10.53 -3.88 6.94
C ILE A 12 -11.33 -4.18 5.67
N LEU A 13 -11.42 -5.45 5.29
CA LEU A 13 -12.17 -5.87 4.09
C LEU A 13 -13.64 -5.46 4.14
N ASN A 14 -14.27 -5.55 5.31
CA ASN A 14 -15.67 -5.14 5.51
C ASN A 14 -15.92 -3.63 5.36
N LYS A 15 -14.86 -2.81 5.33
CA LYS A 15 -14.96 -1.34 5.17
C LYS A 15 -14.93 -0.90 3.72
N PHE A 16 -14.45 -1.75 2.82
CA PHE A 16 -14.52 -1.46 1.40
C PHE A 16 -15.98 -1.51 0.94
N LYS A 17 -16.51 -0.34 0.55
CA LYS A 17 -17.85 -0.20 0.00
C LYS A 17 -17.87 -0.80 -1.41
N ASN A 18 -18.70 -1.81 -1.64
CA ASN A 18 -18.93 -2.35 -2.98
C ASN A 18 -20.13 -1.66 -3.61
N ASP A 19 -20.00 -1.29 -4.88
CA ASP A 19 -21.08 -0.77 -5.69
C ASP A 19 -22.19 -1.83 -5.85
N GLY A 20 -23.20 -1.75 -5.00
CA GLY A 20 -24.53 -2.33 -5.20
C GLY A 20 -24.70 -3.84 -5.07
N ASN A 21 -23.63 -4.63 -5.11
CA ASN A 21 -23.70 -6.08 -4.96
C ASN A 21 -22.90 -6.52 -3.73
N ASN A 22 -23.55 -7.21 -2.79
CA ASN A 22 -23.05 -7.68 -1.47
C ASN A 22 -21.82 -8.62 -1.49
N LYS A 23 -20.91 -8.48 -2.45
CA LYS A 23 -19.69 -9.26 -2.56
C LYS A 23 -18.52 -8.32 -2.28
N GLN A 24 -17.77 -8.60 -1.22
CA GLN A 24 -16.46 -7.98 -0.95
C GLN A 24 -15.61 -8.10 -2.21
N ASN A 25 -15.47 -7.03 -2.99
CA ASN A 25 -14.71 -7.04 -4.23
C ASN A 25 -13.32 -6.45 -3.97
N THR A 26 -12.34 -7.33 -3.77
CA THR A 26 -10.92 -6.97 -3.72
C THR A 26 -10.23 -7.08 -5.08
N ASP A 27 -10.95 -7.49 -6.13
CA ASP A 27 -10.38 -7.70 -7.47
C ASP A 27 -9.83 -6.40 -8.08
N MET A 28 -10.30 -5.24 -7.61
CA MET A 28 -9.80 -3.94 -8.05
C MET A 28 -9.96 -2.88 -6.96
N VAL A 29 -9.03 -2.87 -5.99
CA VAL A 29 -8.93 -1.78 -5.01
C VAL A 29 -8.27 -0.57 -5.66
N SER A 30 -8.91 0.59 -5.60
CA SER A 30 -8.30 1.86 -6.03
C SER A 30 -7.61 2.58 -4.88
N LEU A 31 -6.66 3.47 -5.20
CA LEU A 31 -6.06 4.38 -4.20
C LEU A 31 -7.10 5.23 -3.47
N ALA A 32 -8.17 5.63 -4.17
CA ALA A 32 -9.27 6.40 -3.59
C ALA A 32 -10.03 5.58 -2.53
N GLN A 33 -10.39 4.34 -2.84
CA GLN A 33 -11.05 3.45 -1.87
C GLN A 33 -10.14 3.16 -0.66
N LEU A 34 -8.84 2.96 -0.88
CA LEU A 34 -7.89 2.78 0.21
C LEU A 34 -7.84 4.02 1.11
N GLN A 35 -7.78 5.21 0.51
CA GLN A 35 -7.81 6.47 1.25
C GLN A 35 -9.11 6.62 2.05
N ASP A 36 -10.26 6.29 1.47
CA ASP A 36 -11.56 6.36 2.16
C ASP A 36 -11.62 5.43 3.37
N VAL A 37 -11.17 4.18 3.24
CA VAL A 37 -11.12 3.21 4.35
C VAL A 37 -10.16 3.68 5.44
N LEU A 38 -8.97 4.18 5.06
CA LEU A 38 -7.99 4.69 6.03
C LEU A 38 -8.52 5.91 6.80
N ASN A 39 -9.21 6.82 6.12
CA ASN A 39 -9.86 7.97 6.74
C ASN A 39 -10.99 7.54 7.69
N GLU A 40 -11.79 6.53 7.30
CA GLU A 40 -12.86 6.00 8.14
C GLU A 40 -12.34 5.41 9.45
N ILE A 41 -11.17 4.78 9.44
CA ILE A 41 -10.56 4.19 10.65
C ILE A 41 -9.66 5.17 11.42
N GLY A 42 -9.66 6.45 11.04
CA GLY A 42 -9.02 7.54 11.77
C GLY A 42 -7.56 7.83 11.39
N TYR A 43 -7.05 7.28 10.30
CA TYR A 43 -5.76 7.71 9.74
C TYR A 43 -5.94 8.95 8.86
N LEU A 44 -4.93 9.81 8.83
CA LEU A 44 -4.82 10.84 7.81
C LEU A 44 -4.16 10.23 6.57
N ALA A 45 -4.94 9.94 5.54
CA ALA A 45 -4.45 9.38 4.28
C ALA A 45 -4.57 10.39 3.13
N THR A 46 -3.54 10.46 2.30
CA THR A 46 -3.54 11.28 1.07
C THR A 46 -2.75 10.56 -0.01
N GLY A 47 -3.36 10.40 -1.19
CA GLY A 47 -2.68 9.90 -2.38
C GLY A 47 -1.77 10.96 -3.01
N TYR A 48 -0.53 10.58 -3.32
CA TYR A 48 0.44 11.43 -4.01
C TYR A 48 1.01 10.71 -5.22
N GLN A 49 1.17 11.43 -6.33
CA GLN A 49 2.10 11.02 -7.37
C GLN A 49 3.50 11.51 -6.98
N ILE A 50 4.44 10.59 -6.79
CA ILE A 50 5.81 10.92 -6.38
C ILE A 50 6.78 10.72 -7.53
N SER A 51 7.74 11.63 -7.66
CA SER A 51 8.90 11.44 -8.54
C SER A 51 9.97 10.59 -7.86
N ARG A 52 10.85 9.96 -8.64
CA ARG A 52 11.99 9.20 -8.13
C ARG A 52 12.89 10.02 -7.20
N ASN A 53 13.06 11.31 -7.47
CA ASN A 53 13.82 12.23 -6.59
C ASN A 53 13.15 12.41 -5.22
N ILE A 54 11.82 12.52 -5.17
CA ILE A 54 11.07 12.63 -3.91
C ILE A 54 11.12 11.29 -3.17
N PHE A 55 10.84 10.18 -3.87
CA PHE A 55 10.89 8.84 -3.30
C PHE A 55 12.21 8.57 -2.57
N ASN A 56 13.34 8.91 -3.19
CA ASN A 56 14.68 8.73 -2.61
C ASN A 56 14.91 9.48 -1.28
N LYS A 57 14.09 10.49 -0.97
CA LYS A 57 14.16 11.28 0.27
C LYS A 57 13.18 10.81 1.34
N ILE A 58 12.18 10.00 0.98
CA ILE A 58 11.21 9.43 1.92
C ILE A 58 11.89 8.33 2.72
N ASN A 59 11.79 8.38 4.04
CA ASN A 59 12.40 7.41 4.96
C ASN A 59 11.38 6.77 5.91
N ILE A 60 10.10 6.79 5.52
CA ILE A 60 8.99 6.15 6.22
C ILE A 60 8.40 5.05 5.32
N PRO A 61 7.75 4.01 5.90
CA PRO A 61 6.99 3.05 5.11
C PRO A 61 5.87 3.74 4.33
N ILE A 62 5.73 3.41 3.05
CA ILE A 62 4.65 3.92 2.19
C ILE A 62 3.99 2.77 1.45
N ILE A 63 2.69 2.92 1.15
CA ILE A 63 1.97 2.02 0.25
C ILE A 63 2.14 2.56 -1.17
N VAL A 64 2.56 1.71 -2.09
CA VAL A 64 2.75 2.05 -3.51
C VAL A 64 2.01 1.07 -4.39
N LYS A 65 1.58 1.54 -5.56
CA LYS A 65 1.04 0.69 -6.62
C LYS A 65 2.15 0.37 -7.62
N ILE A 66 2.40 -0.91 -7.85
CA ILE A 66 3.26 -1.38 -8.94
C ILE A 66 2.35 -1.60 -10.16
N GLU A 67 2.63 -0.88 -11.25
CA GLU A 67 1.84 -0.95 -12.50
C GLU A 67 2.47 -1.91 -13.52
N ASP A 68 3.80 -1.94 -13.60
CA ASP A 68 4.56 -2.70 -14.60
C ASP A 68 5.03 -4.05 -14.03
N ASP A 69 4.08 -4.82 -13.49
CA ASP A 69 4.31 -6.21 -13.08
C ASP A 69 3.71 -7.16 -14.13
N PRO A 70 4.48 -8.15 -14.63
CA PRO A 70 4.02 -9.07 -15.68
C PRO A 70 2.82 -9.95 -15.26
N ARG A 71 2.48 -10.00 -13.98
CA ARG A 71 1.35 -10.79 -13.43
C ARG A 71 0.08 -9.94 -13.39
N PHE A 72 0.10 -8.85 -12.63
CA PHE A 72 -0.99 -7.88 -12.49
C PHE A 72 -0.56 -6.66 -11.64
N PRO A 73 -1.17 -5.48 -11.86
CA PRO A 73 -0.96 -4.33 -10.98
C PRO A 73 -1.41 -4.61 -9.55
N HIS A 74 -0.56 -4.29 -8.57
CA HIS A 74 -0.83 -4.61 -7.15
C HIS A 74 -0.21 -3.57 -6.21
N PHE A 75 -0.65 -3.59 -4.94
CA PHE A 75 -0.11 -2.72 -3.89
C PHE A 75 0.92 -3.45 -3.04
N VAL A 76 1.99 -2.75 -2.69
CA VAL A 76 3.01 -3.23 -1.75
C VAL A 76 3.35 -2.14 -0.74
N VAL A 77 3.87 -2.53 0.43
CA VAL A 77 4.48 -1.59 1.37
C VAL A 77 5.98 -1.52 1.07
N VAL A 78 6.49 -0.32 0.88
CA VAL A 78 7.92 -0.07 0.61
C VAL A 78 8.53 0.70 1.75
N LEU A 79 9.66 0.19 2.24
CA LEU A 79 10.55 0.89 3.14
C LEU A 79 11.81 1.29 2.37
N ASN A 80 11.92 2.59 2.07
CA ASN A 80 13.07 3.14 1.40
C ASN A 80 14.22 3.36 2.40
N HIS A 81 15.42 2.90 2.02
CA HIS A 81 16.64 3.05 2.81
C HIS A 81 17.61 4.04 2.16
N LYS A 82 18.54 4.58 2.96
CA LYS A 82 19.70 5.30 2.43
C LYS A 82 20.57 4.30 1.66
N GLY A 83 20.94 4.65 0.42
CA GLY A 83 21.64 3.76 -0.50
C GLY A 83 20.81 3.49 -1.76
N ASP A 84 21.06 2.35 -2.38
CA ASP A 84 20.57 1.93 -3.69
C ASP A 84 19.59 0.76 -3.62
N PHE A 85 19.04 0.44 -2.44
CA PHE A 85 18.07 -0.64 -2.26
C PHE A 85 16.79 -0.17 -1.54
N VAL A 86 15.73 -0.94 -1.73
CA VAL A 86 14.43 -0.78 -1.07
C VAL A 86 14.02 -2.13 -0.50
N LYS A 87 13.36 -2.09 0.65
CA LYS A 87 12.73 -3.27 1.23
C LYS A 87 11.24 -3.24 0.89
N ILE A 88 10.73 -4.34 0.38
CA ILE A 88 9.37 -4.48 -0.12
C ILE A 88 8.66 -5.57 0.69
N TYR A 89 7.44 -5.25 1.12
CA TYR A 89 6.51 -6.18 1.75
C TYR A 89 5.32 -6.35 0.80
N ASP A 90 5.34 -7.46 0.09
CA ASP A 90 4.34 -7.83 -0.89
C ASP A 90 3.33 -8.81 -0.27
N PRO A 91 2.02 -8.51 -0.27
CA PRO A 91 1.01 -9.40 0.29
C PRO A 91 1.03 -10.82 -0.32
N SER A 92 1.45 -10.96 -1.58
CA SER A 92 1.47 -12.23 -2.31
C SER A 92 2.80 -12.99 -2.18
N PHE A 93 3.93 -12.28 -2.05
CA PHE A 93 5.27 -12.88 -2.12
C PHE A 93 6.08 -12.74 -0.82
N GLY A 94 5.54 -12.04 0.18
CA GLY A 94 6.22 -11.80 1.44
C GLY A 94 7.26 -10.69 1.35
N GLU A 95 8.31 -10.81 2.15
CA GLU A 95 9.35 -9.80 2.29
C GLU A 95 10.52 -10.06 1.33
N TYR A 96 10.94 -9.04 0.59
CA TYR A 96 12.16 -9.09 -0.22
C TYR A 96 12.85 -7.72 -0.36
N ILE A 97 14.08 -7.74 -0.86
CA ILE A 97 14.89 -6.55 -1.14
C ILE A 97 15.03 -6.43 -2.66
N SER A 98 14.84 -5.21 -3.18
CA SER A 98 15.11 -4.87 -4.57
C SER A 98 16.13 -3.73 -4.66
N ILE A 99 16.91 -3.71 -5.73
CA ILE A 99 17.72 -2.53 -6.05
C ILE A 99 16.81 -1.44 -6.61
N LYS A 100 17.09 -0.19 -6.26
CA LYS A 100 16.29 0.97 -6.66
C LYS A 100 16.24 1.17 -8.16
N SER A 101 17.19 0.67 -8.95
CA SER A 101 17.12 0.78 -10.40
C SER A 101 16.04 -0.13 -10.99
N ASP A 102 15.80 -1.26 -10.35
CA ASP A 102 14.89 -2.32 -10.81
C ASP A 102 13.47 -2.10 -10.26
N PHE A 103 13.36 -1.34 -9.16
CA PHE A 103 12.11 -0.79 -8.62
C PHE A 103 11.80 0.59 -9.21
#